data_AF-A0A967X996-F1
#
_entry.id   AF-A0A967X996-F1
#
_cell.length_a   1.000
_cell.length_b   1.000
_cell.length_c   1.000
_cell.angle_alpha   90.00
_cell.angle_beta   90.00
_cell.angle_gamma   90.00
#
_symmetry.space_group_name_H-M   'P 1'
#
loop_
_entity.id
_entity.type
_entity.pdbx_description
1 polymer ?
#
loop_
_entity_poly.entity_id
_entity_poly.type
_entity_poly.pdbx_seq_one_letter_code
_entity_poly.pdbx_strand_id
1 'polypeptide(L)'
;MKGVEQSPEHHPEGDVWTHTLLLLEKLPPNPSVTLAMGALLHDIGKPATFERAPDRIRFHGHVDKGVKIGRRICQRLRFSNV
;
A
#
# COMPACT_ATOMS: atom_id res chain seq x y z
N MET A 1 1.62 1.86 -7.60
CA MET A 1 1.08 0.59 -7.08
C MET A 1 0.95 -0.39 -8.22
N LYS A 2 0.24 -0.05 -9.30
CA LYS A 2 0.16 -0.90 -10.50
C LYS A 2 1.52 -1.03 -11.17
N GLY A 3 1.89 -2.25 -11.56
CA GLY A 3 3.17 -2.58 -12.19
C GLY A 3 4.35 -2.57 -11.22
N VAL A 4 4.11 -2.58 -9.91
CA VAL A 4 5.17 -2.65 -8.90
C VAL A 4 5.24 -4.08 -8.43
N GLU A 5 6.22 -4.80 -8.96
CA GLU A 5 6.43 -6.21 -8.68
C GLU A 5 6.72 -6.47 -7.20
N GLN A 6 6.27 -7.62 -6.69
CA GLN A 6 6.54 -8.12 -5.35
C GLN A 6 7.27 -9.46 -5.41
N SER A 7 7.91 -9.84 -4.30
CA SER A 7 8.59 -11.12 -4.18
C SER A 7 7.62 -12.30 -4.38
N PRO A 8 7.78 -13.14 -5.41
CA PRO A 8 6.84 -14.24 -5.68
C PRO A 8 6.70 -15.25 -4.53
N GLU A 9 7.75 -15.41 -3.72
CA GLU A 9 7.77 -16.27 -2.53
C GLU A 9 6.76 -15.84 -1.46
N HIS A 10 6.63 -14.54 -1.22
CA HIS A 10 5.79 -13.97 -0.15
C HIS A 10 4.49 -13.35 -0.69
N HIS A 11 4.49 -12.99 -1.97
CA HIS A 11 3.42 -12.31 -2.68
C HIS A 11 3.22 -13.03 -4.03
N PRO A 12 2.60 -14.23 -4.04
CA PRO A 12 2.37 -15.00 -5.26
C PRO A 12 1.47 -14.27 -6.27
N GLU A 13 0.67 -13.30 -5.83
CA GLU A 13 -0.09 -12.37 -6.68
C GLU A 13 0.78 -11.41 -7.48
N GLY A 14 2.07 -11.29 -7.14
CA GLY A 14 3.12 -10.68 -7.94
C GLY A 14 3.17 -9.16 -8.01
N ASP A 15 2.08 -8.44 -7.68
CA ASP A 15 1.99 -6.99 -7.87
C ASP A 15 1.31 -6.27 -6.69
N VAL A 16 1.84 -5.10 -6.30
CA VAL A 16 1.33 -4.31 -5.17
C VAL A 16 -0.13 -3.88 -5.37
N TRP A 17 -0.54 -3.55 -6.60
CA TRP A 17 -1.94 -3.20 -6.89
C TRP A 17 -2.86 -4.40 -6.77
N THR A 18 -2.49 -5.54 -7.35
CA THR A 18 -3.26 -6.78 -7.19
C THR A 18 -3.39 -7.17 -5.72
N HIS A 19 -2.29 -7.11 -4.95
CA HIS A 19 -2.29 -7.35 -3.52
C HIS A 19 -3.28 -6.45 -2.77
N THR A 20 -3.29 -5.16 -3.10
CA THR A 20 -4.20 -4.19 -2.48
C THR A 20 -5.66 -4.47 -2.82
N LEU A 21 -5.96 -4.84 -4.07
CA LEU A 21 -7.32 -5.21 -4.46
C LEU A 21 -7.81 -6.46 -3.72
N LEU A 22 -6.96 -7.50 -3.59
CA LEU A 22 -7.29 -8.70 -2.81
C LEU A 22 -7.58 -8.36 -1.34
N LEU A 23 -6.83 -7.43 -0.73
CA LEU A 23 -7.13 -6.95 0.62
C LEU A 23 -8.49 -6.24 0.68
N LEU A 24 -8.80 -5.38 -0.30
CA LEU A 24 -10.08 -4.66 -0.35
C LEU A 24 -11.28 -5.61 -0.52
N GLU A 25 -11.14 -6.68 -1.30
CA GLU A 25 -12.17 -7.72 -1.48
C GLU A 25 -12.49 -8.48 -0.18
N LYS A 26 -11.56 -8.50 0.79
CA LYS A 26 -11.75 -9.15 2.09
C LYS A 26 -12.36 -8.24 3.15
N LEU A 27 -12.60 -6.96 2.85
CA LEU A 27 -13.25 -6.06 3.79
C LEU A 27 -14.68 -6.51 4.07
N PRO A 28 -15.17 -6.37 5.32
CA PRO A 28 -16.57 -6.61 5.62
C PRO A 28 -17.45 -5.62 4.84
N PRO A 29 -18.75 -5.93 4.62
CA PRO A 29 -19.68 -4.96 4.07
C PRO A 29 -19.75 -3.72 4.99
N ASN A 30 -19.79 -2.53 4.40
CA ASN A 30 -19.82 -1.24 5.12
C ASN A 30 -18.68 -1.07 6.15
N PRO A 31 -17.40 -1.22 5.74
CA PRO A 31 -16.28 -1.01 6.65
C PRO A 31 -16.25 0.45 7.11
N SER A 32 -15.67 0.70 8.30
CA SER A 32 -15.41 2.08 8.70
C SER A 32 -14.48 2.77 7.70
N VAL A 33 -14.62 4.08 7.53
CA VAL A 33 -13.75 4.87 6.63
C VAL A 33 -12.28 4.67 6.98
N THR A 34 -11.94 4.61 8.27
CA THR A 34 -10.57 4.34 8.73
C THR A 34 -10.06 2.98 8.26
N LEU A 35 -10.87 1.92 8.35
CA LEU A 35 -10.48 0.59 7.90
C LEU A 35 -10.32 0.54 6.37
N ALA A 36 -11.28 1.11 5.63
CA ALA A 36 -11.24 1.16 4.17
C ALA A 36 -10.01 1.93 3.66
N MET A 37 -9.74 3.09 4.25
CA MET A 37 -8.59 3.93 3.88
C MET A 37 -7.27 3.29 4.33
N GLY A 38 -7.24 2.65 5.50
CA GLY A 38 -6.08 1.89 5.96
C GLY A 38 -5.74 0.76 4.98
N ALA A 39 -6.71 -0.03 4.56
CA ALA A 39 -6.52 -1.09 3.57
C ALA A 39 -6.06 -0.55 2.22
N LEU A 40 -6.71 0.49 1.70
CA LEU A 40 -6.34 1.11 0.42
C LEU A 40 -4.92 1.67 0.42
N LEU A 41 -4.47 2.23 1.56
CA LEU A 41 -3.19 2.94 1.66
C LEU A 41 -2.08 2.13 2.33
N HIS A 42 -2.33 0.89 2.78
CA HIS A 42 -1.42 0.15 3.67
C HIS A 42 0.02 0.08 3.13
N ASP A 43 0.17 -0.15 1.82
CA ASP A 43 1.45 -0.26 1.13
C ASP A 43 1.72 0.88 0.13
N ILE A 44 1.07 2.04 0.31
CA ILE A 44 1.18 3.17 -0.63
C ILE A 44 2.62 3.70 -0.81
N GLY A 45 3.51 3.39 0.14
CA GLY A 45 4.93 3.75 0.09
C GLY A 45 5.79 2.86 -0.80
N LYS A 46 5.40 1.59 -1.03
CA LYS A 46 6.21 0.60 -1.76
C LYS A 46 6.69 1.08 -3.15
N PRO A 47 5.85 1.72 -4.00
CA PRO A 47 6.28 2.18 -5.32
C PRO A 47 7.46 3.16 -5.28
N ALA A 48 7.51 4.02 -4.25
CA ALA A 48 8.53 5.06 -4.16
C ALA A 48 9.83 4.57 -3.47
N THR A 49 9.84 3.34 -2.98
CA THR A 49 10.98 2.68 -2.35
C THR A 49 11.28 1.34 -3.00
N PHE A 50 10.74 1.09 -4.20
CA PHE A 50 10.94 -0.15 -4.93
C PHE A 50 12.39 -0.24 -5.37
N GLU A 51 13.02 -1.37 -5.03
CA GLU A 51 14.37 -1.69 -5.44
C GLU A 51 14.43 -3.14 -5.88
N ARG A 52 14.90 -3.37 -7.12
CA ARG A 52 15.28 -4.70 -7.59
C ARG A 52 16.76 -4.91 -7.30
N ALA A 53 17.07 -5.48 -6.14
CA ALA A 53 18.42 -5.89 -5.80
C ALA A 53 18.78 -7.21 -6.51
N PRO A 54 20.07 -7.60 -6.59
CA PRO A 54 20.51 -8.80 -7.29
C PRO A 54 19.89 -10.11 -6.76
N ASP A 55 19.56 -10.16 -5.46
CA ASP A 55 19.02 -11.33 -4.79
C ASP A 55 17.49 -11.33 -4.68
N ARG A 56 16.88 -10.15 -4.45
CA ARG A 56 15.43 -10.03 -4.22
C ARG A 56 14.91 -8.61 -4.45
N ILE A 57 13.57 -8.50 -4.50
CA ILE A 57 12.87 -7.22 -4.45
C ILE A 57 12.85 -6.70 -3.01
N ARG A 58 13.07 -5.38 -2.84
CA ARG A 58 13.10 -4.70 -1.55
C ARG A 58 12.25 -3.45 -1.56
N PHE A 59 11.78 -3.08 -0.36
CA PHE A 59 10.96 -1.89 -0.10
C PHE A 59 11.45 -1.16 1.17
N HIS A 60 12.74 -0.90 1.27
CA HIS A 60 13.31 -0.28 2.48
C HIS A 60 12.72 1.11 2.73
N GLY A 61 12.22 1.36 3.94
CA GLY A 61 11.61 2.64 4.32
C GLY A 61 10.20 2.88 3.75
N HIS A 62 9.55 1.89 3.14
CA HIS A 62 8.21 2.07 2.57
C HIS A 62 7.17 2.50 3.61
N VAL A 63 7.33 2.09 4.88
CA VAL A 63 6.43 2.48 5.98
C VAL A 63 6.47 3.99 6.19
N ASP A 64 7.66 4.56 6.43
CA ASP A 64 7.83 6.01 6.64
C ASP A 64 7.44 6.82 5.41
N LYS A 65 7.76 6.29 4.22
CA LYS A 65 7.33 6.91 2.96
C LYS A 65 5.81 6.87 2.81
N GLY A 66 5.19 5.75 3.19
CA GLY A 66 3.75 5.53 3.21
C GLY A 66 3.03 6.50 4.15
N VAL A 67 3.54 6.72 5.37
CA VAL A 67 3.01 7.71 6.32
C VAL A 67 2.98 9.11 5.69
N LYS A 68 4.09 9.55 5.06
CA LYS A 68 4.18 10.87 4.42
C LYS A 68 3.19 11.02 3.27
N ILE A 69 3.02 9.98 2.45
CA ILE A 69 2.07 9.98 1.32
C ILE A 69 0.62 9.94 1.82
N GLY A 70 0.32 9.04 2.75
CA GLY A 70 -1.00 8.86 3.36
C GLY A 70 -1.49 10.15 4.02
N ARG A 71 -0.65 10.81 4.82
CA ARG A 71 -0.96 12.11 5.43
C ARG A 71 -1.37 13.14 4.38
N ARG A 72 -0.61 13.26 3.29
CA ARG A 72 -0.91 14.20 2.20
C ARG A 72 -2.24 13.88 1.52
N ILE A 73 -2.55 12.60 1.31
CA ILE A 73 -3.83 12.17 0.75
C ILE A 73 -4.99 12.52 1.69
N CYS A 74 -4.90 12.16 2.97
CA CYS A 74 -5.95 12.46 3.95
C CYS A 74 -6.19 13.96 4.12
N GLN A 75 -5.12 14.78 4.12
CA GLN A 75 -5.22 16.24 4.12
C GLN A 75 -5.93 16.78 2.87
N ARG A 76 -5.59 16.27 1.68
CA ARG A 76 -6.26 16.64 0.43
C ARG A 76 -7.74 16.26 0.41
N LEU A 77 -8.08 15.15 1.07
CA LEU A 77 -9.46 14.67 1.25
C LEU A 77 -10.18 15.33 2.45
N ARG A 78 -9.53 16.28 3.15
CA ARG A 78 -10.09 17.03 4.29
C ARG A 78 -10.57 16.15 5.44
N PHE A 79 -9.88 15.05 5.71
CA PHE A 79 -10.15 14.25 6.91
C PHE A 79 -9.88 15.08 8.16
N SER A 80 -10.62 14.81 9.24
CA SER A 80 -10.36 15.43 10.55
C SER A 80 -8.91 15.20 10.95
N ASN A 81 -8.31 16.21 11.58
CA ASN A 81 -6.86 16.40 11.69
C ASN A 81 -6.07 15.09 11.84
N VAL A 82 -5.29 14.80 10.80
CA VAL A 82 -4.19 13.81 10.74
C VAL A 82 -2.86 14.54 10.77
#